data_AF-A0A9W9EYU8-F1
#
_entry.id   AF-A0A9W9EYU8-F1
#
_cell.length_a   1.000
_cell.length_b   1.000
_cell.length_c   1.000
_cell.angle_alpha   90.00
_cell.angle_beta   90.00
_cell.angle_gamma   90.00
#
_symmetry.space_group_name_H-M   'P 1'
#
loop_
_entity.id
_entity.type
_entity.pdbx_description
1 polymer ?
#
loop_
_entity_poly.entity_id
_entity_poly.type
_entity_poly.pdbx_seq_one_letter_code
_entity_poly.pdbx_strand_id
1 'polypeptide(L)'
;MSAAQVHQFNALRRPECDAFHLPNHYVFITKPVPLAGGEGVFICNPYNGHDHFEGRTRISTLSPAEQAKAIVPLLLEAFITRFDHQGSIYHFPDDNSPWAPFTWSTTSDVLARAMSTRLREIGVSPDLCLVEVEQEEELKTAEACWKRFEDSLLRFSGLFLDGNVQDQSGENVERSCLACGFTTSLDKKLLRCSRCRVTWYCSKECQRRDWKLHKPNCVASSE
;
A
#
# COMPACT_ATOMS: atom_id res chain seq x y z
N MET A 1 -5.72 10.97 -8.16
CA MET A 1 -4.65 11.66 -7.43
C MET A 1 -4.76 13.15 -7.67
N SER A 2 -4.64 13.97 -6.63
CA SER A 2 -4.73 15.43 -6.73
C SER A 2 -3.37 16.05 -7.07
N ALA A 3 -3.36 17.27 -7.62
CA ALA A 3 -2.14 18.04 -7.83
C ALA A 3 -1.37 18.27 -6.52
N ALA A 4 -2.08 18.36 -5.38
CA ALA A 4 -1.48 18.50 -4.05
C ALA A 4 -0.67 17.26 -3.65
N GLN A 5 -1.16 16.05 -3.94
CA GLN A 5 -0.43 14.80 -3.66
C GLN A 5 0.86 14.71 -4.49
N VAL A 6 0.81 15.07 -5.78
CA VAL A 6 2.02 15.08 -6.62
C VAL A 6 3.04 16.10 -6.11
N HIS A 7 2.58 17.30 -5.70
CA HIS A 7 3.45 18.30 -5.11
C HIS A 7 4.11 17.80 -3.81
N GLN A 8 3.34 17.14 -2.94
CA GLN A 8 3.86 16.56 -1.71
C GLN A 8 4.90 15.47 -1.98
N PHE A 9 4.63 14.57 -2.92
CA PHE A 9 5.58 13.53 -3.32
C PHE A 9 6.89 14.13 -3.88
N ASN A 10 6.79 15.12 -4.76
CA ASN A 10 7.96 15.80 -5.33
C ASN A 10 8.78 16.58 -4.28
N ALA A 11 8.19 16.93 -3.14
CA ALA A 11 8.86 17.62 -2.04
C ALA A 11 9.57 16.67 -1.05
N LEU A 12 9.40 15.35 -1.19
CA LEU A 12 10.06 14.36 -0.34
C LEU A 12 11.58 14.39 -0.57
N ARG A 13 12.34 14.11 0.49
CA ARG A 13 13.81 13.94 0.37
C ARG A 13 14.10 12.72 -0.50
N ARG A 14 15.20 12.76 -1.24
CA ARG A 14 15.58 11.69 -2.17
C ARG A 14 17.05 11.28 -1.99
N PRO A 15 17.41 10.64 -0.85
CA PRO A 15 18.77 10.16 -0.64
C PRO A 15 19.07 9.00 -1.60
N GLU A 16 20.31 8.90 -2.08
CA GLU A 16 20.76 7.80 -2.95
C GLU A 16 20.84 6.45 -2.20
N CYS A 17 21.22 6.50 -0.93
CA CYS A 17 21.35 5.33 -0.06
C CYS A 17 20.71 5.58 1.31
N ASP A 18 20.43 4.50 2.04
CA ASP A 18 20.07 4.56 3.44
C ASP A 18 21.28 4.77 4.37
N ALA A 19 21.07 4.79 5.69
CA ALA A 19 22.12 5.01 6.68
C ALA A 19 23.18 3.90 6.72
N PHE A 20 22.90 2.74 6.11
CA PHE A 20 23.82 1.61 5.99
C PHE A 20 24.49 1.55 4.61
N HIS A 21 24.36 2.61 3.81
CA HIS A 21 24.86 2.69 2.44
C HIS A 21 24.19 1.72 1.46
N LEU A 22 23.02 1.18 1.79
CA LEU A 22 22.26 0.33 0.86
C LEU A 22 21.46 1.21 -0.12
N PRO A 23 21.35 0.81 -1.39
CA PRO A 23 20.65 1.61 -2.40
C PRO A 23 19.20 1.93 -2.04
N ASN A 24 18.77 3.17 -2.27
CA ASN A 24 17.38 3.60 -2.22
C ASN A 24 16.66 3.24 -3.53
N HIS A 25 16.61 1.95 -3.83
CA HIS A 25 15.93 1.39 -5.01
C HIS A 25 14.71 0.59 -4.58
N TYR A 26 13.60 0.73 -5.30
CA TYR A 26 12.39 -0.06 -5.05
C TYR A 26 11.91 -0.79 -6.30
N VAL A 27 11.68 -2.09 -6.17
CA VAL A 27 10.98 -2.90 -7.15
C VAL A 27 9.50 -2.91 -6.75
N PHE A 28 8.61 -2.72 -7.72
CA PHE A 28 7.17 -2.89 -7.48
C PHE A 28 6.56 -3.89 -8.44
N ILE A 29 5.72 -4.78 -7.89
CA ILE A 29 5.10 -5.89 -8.59
C ILE A 29 3.62 -6.00 -8.23
N THR A 30 2.79 -6.41 -9.19
CA THR A 30 1.37 -6.67 -8.93
C THR A 30 1.21 -8.05 -8.31
N LYS A 31 0.47 -8.13 -7.20
CA LYS A 31 0.24 -9.39 -6.46
C LYS A 31 -1.22 -9.56 -6.07
N PRO A 32 -1.73 -10.81 -6.05
CA PRO A 32 -3.08 -11.08 -5.59
C PRO A 32 -3.21 -10.75 -4.10
N VAL A 33 -4.36 -10.22 -3.68
CA VAL A 33 -4.66 -10.00 -2.27
C VAL A 33 -5.05 -11.36 -1.65
N PRO A 34 -4.31 -11.89 -0.67
CA PRO A 34 -4.70 -13.12 0.00
C PRO A 34 -6.08 -12.97 0.65
N LEU A 35 -6.96 -13.96 0.48
CA LEU A 35 -8.27 -14.09 1.14
C LEU A 35 -9.36 -13.05 0.81
N ALA A 36 -9.01 -11.89 0.25
CA ALA A 36 -9.97 -10.82 -0.06
C ALA A 36 -10.32 -10.71 -1.56
N GLY A 37 -9.57 -11.39 -2.43
CA GLY A 37 -9.71 -11.31 -3.88
C GLY A 37 -9.26 -9.95 -4.45
N GLY A 38 -8.99 -9.93 -5.76
CA GLY A 38 -8.36 -8.77 -6.41
C GLY A 38 -6.84 -8.76 -6.25
N GLU A 39 -6.22 -7.67 -6.65
CA GLU A 39 -4.77 -7.48 -6.66
C GLU A 39 -4.40 -6.14 -6.01
N GLY A 40 -3.14 -6.04 -5.63
CA GLY A 40 -2.52 -4.80 -5.18
C GLY A 40 -1.07 -4.73 -5.67
N VAL A 41 -0.41 -3.65 -5.30
CA VAL A 41 0.97 -3.35 -5.64
C VAL A 41 1.81 -3.66 -4.41
N PHE A 42 2.66 -4.67 -4.54
CA PHE A 42 3.71 -4.94 -3.56
C PHE A 42 4.95 -4.12 -3.95
N ILE A 43 5.51 -3.42 -2.99
CA ILE A 43 6.65 -2.51 -3.15
C ILE A 43 7.74 -3.04 -2.22
N CYS A 44 8.96 -3.25 -2.73
CA CYS A 44 10.04 -3.79 -1.93
C CYS A 44 11.37 -3.16 -2.32
N ASN A 45 12.20 -2.81 -1.34
CA ASN A 45 13.61 -2.53 -1.54
C ASN A 45 14.39 -3.85 -1.38
N PRO A 46 14.97 -4.39 -2.47
CA PRO A 46 15.63 -5.69 -2.43
C PRO A 46 16.95 -5.68 -1.64
N TYR A 47 17.50 -4.51 -1.33
CA TYR A 47 18.80 -4.39 -0.65
C TYR A 47 18.69 -4.38 0.86
N ASN A 48 17.59 -3.85 1.41
CA ASN A 48 17.36 -3.80 2.86
C ASN A 48 16.10 -4.56 3.32
N GLY A 49 15.31 -5.09 2.38
CA GLY A 49 14.12 -5.88 2.67
C GLY A 49 12.94 -5.07 3.17
N HIS A 50 12.96 -3.74 3.05
CA HIS A 50 11.81 -2.90 3.38
C HIS A 50 10.71 -3.14 2.35
N ASP A 51 9.52 -3.52 2.80
CA ASP A 51 8.40 -3.81 1.92
C ASP A 51 7.08 -3.21 2.38
N HIS A 52 6.13 -3.14 1.44
CA HIS A 52 4.78 -2.68 1.66
C HIS A 52 3.82 -3.22 0.62
N PHE A 53 2.53 -3.20 0.93
CA PHE A 53 1.47 -3.61 0.01
C PHE A 53 0.33 -2.59 -0.02
N GLU A 54 -0.04 -2.14 -1.22
CA GLU A 54 -1.14 -1.20 -1.43
C GLU A 54 -2.21 -1.68 -2.41
N GLY A 55 -3.46 -1.34 -2.12
CA GLY A 55 -4.57 -1.48 -3.06
C GLY A 55 -5.35 -2.80 -3.01
N ARG A 56 -6.54 -2.76 -3.63
CA ARG A 56 -7.51 -3.87 -3.73
C ARG A 56 -8.34 -3.75 -5.01
N THR A 57 -7.69 -3.87 -6.18
CA THR A 57 -8.33 -3.74 -7.49
C THR A 57 -7.82 -4.79 -8.47
N ARG A 58 -8.52 -5.04 -9.58
CA ARG A 58 -8.00 -5.92 -10.64
C ARG A 58 -7.07 -5.10 -11.53
N ILE A 59 -5.77 -5.39 -11.50
CA ILE A 59 -4.74 -4.62 -12.20
C ILE A 59 -4.29 -5.38 -13.45
N SER A 60 -3.93 -6.65 -13.30
CA SER A 60 -3.29 -7.44 -14.37
C SER A 60 -4.16 -7.63 -15.62
N THR A 61 -5.49 -7.52 -15.48
CA THR A 61 -6.43 -7.62 -16.61
C THR A 61 -6.57 -6.32 -17.43
N LEU A 62 -6.03 -5.20 -16.95
CA LEU A 62 -6.15 -3.90 -17.59
C LEU A 62 -5.08 -3.72 -18.66
N SER A 63 -5.30 -2.78 -19.59
CA SER A 63 -4.24 -2.37 -20.53
C SER A 63 -3.06 -1.71 -19.77
N PRO A 64 -1.83 -1.72 -20.30
CA PRO A 64 -0.68 -1.14 -19.60
C PRO A 64 -0.85 0.32 -19.17
N ALA A 65 -1.54 1.14 -19.98
CA ALA A 65 -1.83 2.52 -19.63
C ALA A 65 -2.85 2.64 -18.48
N GLU A 66 -3.82 1.73 -18.41
CA GLU A 66 -4.78 1.66 -17.31
C GLU A 66 -4.17 1.09 -16.04
N GLN A 67 -3.26 0.11 -16.16
CA GLN A 67 -2.43 -0.35 -15.05
C GLN A 67 -1.63 0.83 -14.47
N ALA A 68 -0.97 1.62 -15.31
CA ALA A 68 -0.24 2.79 -14.86
C ALA A 68 -1.14 3.83 -14.14
N LYS A 69 -2.36 4.06 -14.64
CA LYS A 69 -3.33 4.93 -13.98
C LYS A 69 -3.78 4.41 -12.61
N ALA A 70 -3.79 3.08 -12.40
CA ALA A 70 -4.14 2.44 -11.14
C ALA A 70 -2.96 2.39 -10.16
N ILE A 71 -1.76 2.04 -10.64
CA ILE A 71 -0.55 1.80 -9.83
C ILE A 71 0.08 3.11 -9.35
N VAL A 72 0.25 4.10 -10.23
CA VAL A 72 0.97 5.36 -9.88
C VAL A 72 0.40 6.02 -8.62
N PRO A 73 -0.93 6.19 -8.46
CA PRO A 73 -1.47 6.76 -7.23
C PRO A 73 -1.17 5.95 -5.97
N LEU A 74 -1.16 4.62 -6.06
CA LEU A 74 -0.85 3.74 -4.93
C LEU A 74 0.62 3.88 -4.52
N LEU A 75 1.53 3.92 -5.50
CA LEU A 75 2.96 4.13 -5.25
C LEU A 75 3.21 5.47 -4.56
N LEU A 76 2.68 6.58 -5.10
CA LEU A 76 2.97 7.90 -4.53
C LEU A 76 2.39 8.02 -3.12
N GLU A 77 1.17 7.50 -2.90
CA GLU A 77 0.56 7.50 -1.58
C GLU A 77 1.41 6.71 -0.58
N ALA A 78 1.91 5.52 -0.94
CA ALA A 78 2.74 4.70 -0.07
C ALA A 78 3.97 5.45 0.47
N PHE A 79 4.67 6.21 -0.37
CA PHE A 79 5.82 7.03 0.06
C PHE A 79 5.39 8.27 0.85
N ILE A 80 4.27 8.91 0.48
CA ILE A 80 3.73 10.07 1.21
C ILE A 80 3.31 9.68 2.63
N THR A 81 2.63 8.54 2.80
CA THR A 81 2.11 8.05 4.08
C THR A 81 3.09 7.17 4.83
N ARG A 82 4.27 6.93 4.25
CA ARG A 82 5.36 6.14 4.84
C ARG A 82 4.96 4.70 5.13
N PHE A 83 4.25 4.08 4.19
CA PHE A 83 3.88 2.67 4.27
C PHE A 83 3.06 2.32 5.54
N ASP A 84 2.39 3.30 6.16
CA ASP A 84 1.52 3.19 7.35
C ASP A 84 2.14 2.51 8.62
N HIS A 85 3.47 2.34 8.68
CA HIS A 85 4.32 1.82 9.79
C HIS A 85 3.69 0.97 10.93
N GLN A 86 3.98 -0.35 10.95
CA GLN A 86 4.17 -1.11 12.20
C GLN A 86 5.67 -1.44 12.39
N GLY A 87 6.29 -0.92 13.47
CA GLY A 87 7.64 -1.31 13.91
C GLY A 87 8.81 -0.54 13.28
N SER A 88 10.01 -0.68 13.89
CA SER A 88 11.14 0.26 13.78
C SER A 88 11.36 0.74 12.35
N ILE A 89 11.26 2.05 12.15
CA ILE A 89 11.62 2.68 10.88
C ILE A 89 13.00 2.15 10.48
N TYR A 90 13.14 1.59 9.29
CA TYR A 90 14.47 1.37 8.71
C TYR A 90 15.10 2.76 8.62
N HIS A 91 16.03 3.06 9.54
CA HIS A 91 16.48 4.42 9.79
C HIS A 91 17.24 4.92 8.56
N PHE A 92 16.56 5.69 7.70
CA PHE A 92 17.24 6.67 6.84
C PHE A 92 17.77 7.80 7.75
N PRO A 93 18.87 8.48 7.38
CA PRO A 93 19.63 9.27 8.34
C PRO A 93 18.85 10.40 9.04
N ASP A 94 19.01 10.40 10.37
CA ASP A 94 18.86 11.42 11.43
C ASP A 94 17.50 12.04 11.84
N ASP A 95 16.46 12.12 11.00
CA ASP A 95 15.24 12.88 11.39
C ASP A 95 13.89 12.19 11.16
N ASN A 96 13.90 10.93 10.72
CA ASN A 96 12.69 10.16 10.44
C ASN A 96 11.78 10.85 9.37
N SER A 97 12.33 11.75 8.54
CA SER A 97 11.59 12.44 7.48
C SER A 97 11.20 11.48 6.35
N PRO A 98 10.03 11.67 5.70
CA PRO A 98 9.62 10.83 4.57
C PRO A 98 10.54 11.04 3.36
N TRP A 99 10.82 9.95 2.65
CA TRP A 99 11.67 9.95 1.46
C TRP A 99 10.93 9.38 0.25
N ALA A 100 11.28 9.89 -0.92
CA ALA A 100 10.98 9.27 -2.21
C ALA A 100 12.03 8.19 -2.52
N PRO A 101 11.71 7.22 -3.39
CA PRO A 101 12.72 6.32 -3.91
C PRO A 101 13.76 7.12 -4.71
N PHE A 102 15.00 6.64 -4.81
CA PHE A 102 15.97 7.23 -5.73
C PHE A 102 15.75 6.70 -7.15
N THR A 103 15.54 5.39 -7.27
CA THR A 103 15.14 4.71 -8.51
C THR A 103 14.07 3.65 -8.22
N TRP A 104 13.33 3.25 -9.25
CA TRP A 104 12.37 2.17 -9.15
C TRP A 104 12.21 1.39 -10.45
N SER A 105 11.78 0.14 -10.33
CA SER A 105 11.68 -0.80 -11.45
C SER A 105 10.45 -1.70 -11.35
N THR A 106 10.07 -2.31 -12.49
CA THR A 106 8.92 -3.23 -12.58
C THR A 106 9.06 -4.23 -13.72
N THR A 107 8.30 -5.34 -13.64
CA THR A 107 8.60 -6.62 -14.31
C THR A 107 8.40 -6.65 -15.82
N SER A 108 7.86 -5.59 -16.37
CA SER A 108 7.52 -5.54 -17.78
C SER A 108 8.00 -4.24 -18.38
N ASP A 109 8.81 -4.33 -19.43
CA ASP A 109 9.21 -3.19 -20.27
C ASP A 109 7.99 -2.38 -20.77
N VAL A 110 6.89 -3.05 -21.09
CA VAL A 110 5.65 -2.38 -21.52
C VAL A 110 5.02 -1.60 -20.36
N LEU A 111 4.95 -2.19 -19.18
CA LEU A 111 4.44 -1.51 -17.98
C LEU A 111 5.36 -0.37 -17.55
N ALA A 112 6.67 -0.59 -17.53
CA ALA A 112 7.68 0.41 -17.20
C ALA A 112 7.56 1.66 -18.08
N ARG A 113 7.39 1.48 -19.40
CA ARG A 113 7.13 2.60 -20.32
C ARG A 113 5.80 3.31 -20.06
N ALA A 114 4.74 2.56 -19.77
CA ALA A 114 3.42 3.14 -19.47
C ALA A 114 3.44 3.94 -18.16
N MET A 115 4.07 3.39 -17.11
CA MET A 115 4.32 4.05 -15.83
C MET A 115 5.13 5.34 -16.03
N SER A 116 6.22 5.26 -16.79
CA SER A 116 7.11 6.40 -17.05
C SER A 116 6.40 7.53 -17.80
N THR A 117 5.49 7.18 -18.71
CA THR A 117 4.64 8.16 -19.42
C THR A 117 3.66 8.79 -18.45
N ARG A 118 3.00 7.97 -17.62
CA ARG A 118 2.00 8.42 -16.68
C ARG A 118 2.56 9.37 -15.62
N LEU A 119 3.75 9.09 -15.08
CA LEU A 119 4.43 9.94 -14.10
C LEU A 119 4.73 11.34 -14.69
N ARG A 120 5.16 11.40 -15.95
CA ARG A 120 5.37 12.68 -16.67
C ARG A 120 4.08 13.46 -16.84
N GLU A 121 3.00 12.80 -17.27
CA GLU A 121 1.70 13.45 -17.49
C GLU A 121 1.14 14.13 -16.25
N ILE A 122 1.37 13.55 -15.07
CA ILE A 122 0.83 14.06 -13.81
C ILE A 122 1.77 15.06 -13.11
N GLY A 123 2.96 15.31 -13.66
CA GLY A 123 3.91 16.29 -13.15
C GLY A 123 4.81 15.78 -12.02
N VAL A 124 5.11 14.47 -11.97
CA VAL A 124 6.18 13.97 -11.10
C VAL A 124 7.54 14.48 -11.60
N SER A 125 8.50 14.69 -10.69
CA SER A 125 9.84 15.15 -11.02
C SER A 125 10.47 14.31 -12.15
N PRO A 126 11.13 14.92 -13.16
CA PRO A 126 11.67 14.21 -14.32
C PRO A 126 12.56 13.01 -13.97
N ASP A 127 13.37 13.13 -12.92
CA ASP A 127 14.28 12.07 -12.48
C ASP A 127 13.54 10.81 -11.97
N LEU A 128 12.33 10.98 -11.42
CA LEU A 128 11.51 9.88 -10.91
C LEU A 128 10.55 9.33 -11.97
N CYS A 129 10.45 10.00 -13.11
CA CYS A 129 9.61 9.54 -14.20
C CYS A 129 10.20 8.33 -14.94
N LEU A 130 11.47 7.98 -14.73
CA LEU A 130 12.05 6.79 -15.31
C LEU A 130 11.73 5.59 -14.42
N VAL A 131 10.93 4.67 -14.95
CA VAL A 131 10.76 3.32 -14.40
C VAL A 131 11.54 2.36 -15.27
N GLU A 132 12.44 1.61 -14.64
CA GLU A 132 13.29 0.63 -15.32
C GLU A 132 12.65 -0.77 -15.26
N VAL A 133 13.24 -1.72 -15.97
CA VAL A 133 12.91 -3.14 -15.80
C VAL A 133 13.89 -3.71 -14.78
N GLU A 134 13.39 -4.42 -13.77
CA GLU A 134 14.25 -4.93 -12.71
C GLU A 134 15.21 -6.01 -13.20
N GLN A 135 16.29 -6.20 -12.46
CA GLN A 135 17.20 -7.32 -12.67
C GLN A 135 16.62 -8.60 -12.07
N GLU A 136 17.01 -9.74 -12.65
CA GLU A 136 16.50 -11.06 -12.23
C GLU A 136 16.69 -11.31 -10.72
N GLU A 137 17.81 -10.88 -10.15
CA GLU A 137 18.13 -11.07 -8.73
C GLU A 137 17.30 -10.15 -7.80
N GLU A 138 17.02 -8.93 -8.25
CA GLU A 138 16.15 -7.99 -7.52
C GLU A 138 14.71 -8.52 -7.49
N LEU A 139 14.24 -9.10 -8.61
CA LEU A 139 12.94 -9.75 -8.68
C LEU A 139 12.84 -10.95 -7.73
N LYS A 140 13.86 -11.82 -7.71
CA LYS A 140 13.89 -12.97 -6.78
C LYS A 140 13.77 -12.52 -5.32
N THR A 141 14.46 -11.44 -4.96
CA THR A 141 14.36 -10.88 -3.61
C THR A 141 12.98 -10.31 -3.34
N ALA A 142 12.41 -9.55 -4.28
CA ALA A 142 11.06 -9.00 -4.14
C ALA A 142 9.99 -10.10 -4.00
N GLU A 143 10.10 -11.20 -4.76
CA GLU A 143 9.24 -12.38 -4.63
C GLU A 143 9.39 -13.07 -3.27
N ALA A 144 10.62 -13.16 -2.74
CA ALA A 144 10.87 -13.71 -1.41
C ALA A 144 10.26 -12.83 -0.31
N CYS A 145 10.37 -11.50 -0.42
CA CYS A 145 9.70 -10.57 0.50
C CYS A 145 8.18 -10.71 0.43
N TRP A 146 7.61 -10.81 -0.79
CA TRP A 146 6.18 -11.07 -0.97
C TRP A 146 5.74 -12.35 -0.26
N LYS A 147 6.51 -13.45 -0.42
CA LYS A 147 6.18 -14.73 0.21
C LYS A 147 6.15 -14.61 1.74
N ARG A 148 7.11 -13.90 2.33
CA ARG A 148 7.15 -13.62 3.78
C ARG A 148 5.93 -12.79 4.24
N PHE A 149 5.58 -11.76 3.47
CA PHE A 149 4.42 -10.92 3.73
C PHE A 149 3.11 -11.73 3.66
N GLU A 150 2.92 -12.50 2.59
CA GLU A 150 1.76 -13.38 2.40
C GLU A 150 1.62 -14.40 3.54
N ASP A 151 2.71 -15.07 3.91
CA ASP A 151 2.69 -16.05 5.00
C ASP A 151 2.34 -15.40 6.35
N SER A 152 2.82 -14.17 6.60
CA SER A 152 2.48 -13.39 7.80
C SER A 152 0.99 -13.05 7.83
N LEU A 153 0.43 -12.57 6.71
CA LEU A 153 -1.00 -12.28 6.59
C LEU A 153 -1.87 -13.52 6.80
N LEU A 154 -1.49 -14.66 6.20
CA LEU A 154 -2.23 -15.91 6.37
C LEU A 154 -2.18 -16.40 7.82
N ARG A 155 -1.02 -16.32 8.49
CA ARG A 155 -0.89 -16.66 9.92
C ARG A 155 -1.77 -15.77 10.79
N PHE A 156 -1.72 -14.46 10.58
CA PHE A 156 -2.56 -13.51 11.31
C PHE A 156 -4.05 -13.81 11.09
N SER A 157 -4.46 -14.09 9.84
CA SER A 157 -5.85 -14.45 9.52
C SER A 157 -6.31 -15.78 10.16
N GLY A 158 -5.42 -16.76 10.28
CA GLY A 158 -5.70 -18.05 10.91
C GLY A 158 -6.01 -17.92 12.41
N LEU A 159 -5.38 -16.96 13.10
CA LEU A 159 -5.66 -16.66 14.50
C LEU A 159 -7.08 -16.10 14.75
N PHE A 160 -7.77 -15.58 13.72
CA PHE A 160 -9.16 -15.12 13.86
C PHE A 160 -10.20 -16.22 13.62
N LEU A 161 -9.82 -17.36 13.03
CA LEU A 161 -10.74 -18.47 12.74
C LEU A 161 -10.80 -19.50 13.87
N ASP A 162 -9.69 -19.70 14.59
CA ASP A 162 -9.65 -20.55 15.78
C ASP A 162 -10.03 -19.69 17.00
N GLY A 163 -11.34 -19.57 17.27
CA GLY A 163 -11.94 -18.68 18.27
C GLY A 163 -11.60 -18.96 19.74
N ASN A 164 -10.32 -18.97 20.10
CA ASN A 164 -9.86 -19.14 21.47
C ASN A 164 -8.60 -18.32 21.75
N VAL A 165 -8.79 -17.02 22.04
CA VAL A 165 -7.75 -16.19 22.65
C VAL A 165 -8.33 -15.56 23.91
N GLN A 166 -7.84 -16.00 25.07
CA GLN A 166 -7.89 -15.22 26.28
C GLN A 166 -6.87 -14.09 26.14
N ASP A 167 -7.40 -12.90 25.85
CA ASP A 167 -6.68 -11.64 25.74
C ASP A 167 -6.02 -11.27 27.08
N GLN A 168 -4.69 -11.17 27.07
CA GLN A 168 -3.93 -10.38 28.04
C GLN A 168 -2.82 -9.60 27.32
N SER A 169 -3.18 -8.79 26.33
CA SER A 169 -2.34 -7.68 25.88
C SER A 169 -3.19 -6.66 25.12
N GLY A 170 -3.56 -5.58 25.81
CA GLY A 170 -4.36 -4.48 25.29
C GLY A 170 -3.66 -3.65 24.22
N GLU A 171 -3.41 -4.22 23.05
CA GLU A 171 -3.00 -3.50 21.85
C GLU A 171 -4.23 -3.19 20.99
N ASN A 172 -4.39 -1.91 20.62
CA ASN A 172 -5.48 -1.40 19.81
C ASN A 172 -5.47 -2.08 18.44
N VAL A 173 -6.43 -2.99 18.19
CA VAL A 173 -6.70 -3.51 16.84
C VAL A 173 -6.99 -2.34 15.90
N GLU A 174 -6.10 -2.10 14.95
CA GLU A 174 -6.24 -1.06 13.93
C GLU A 174 -7.51 -1.29 13.11
N ARG A 175 -8.40 -0.30 13.10
CA ARG A 175 -9.69 -0.36 12.41
C ARG A 175 -9.49 0.16 10.99
N SER A 176 -10.05 -0.54 10.00
CA SER A 176 -9.98 -0.17 8.59
C SER A 176 -11.37 0.06 7.96
N CYS A 177 -11.40 0.84 6.88
CA CYS A 177 -12.61 1.10 6.10
C CYS A 177 -13.02 -0.16 5.33
N LEU A 178 -14.24 -0.66 5.55
CA LEU A 178 -14.73 -1.85 4.86
C LEU A 178 -14.85 -1.67 3.33
N ALA A 179 -15.11 -0.44 2.88
CA ALA A 179 -15.40 -0.16 1.48
C ALA A 179 -14.16 0.09 0.61
N CYS A 180 -13.04 0.53 1.20
CA CYS A 180 -11.84 0.90 0.44
C CYS A 180 -10.53 0.46 1.10
N GLY A 181 -10.59 -0.23 2.24
CA GLY A 181 -9.42 -0.73 2.95
C GLY A 181 -8.66 0.31 3.78
N PHE A 182 -9.00 1.61 3.67
CA PHE A 182 -8.29 2.70 4.35
C PHE A 182 -8.20 2.48 5.87
N THR A 183 -6.99 2.31 6.37
CA THR A 183 -6.59 2.32 7.78
C THR A 183 -6.34 3.75 8.22
N THR A 184 -6.68 4.09 9.47
CA THR A 184 -6.45 5.46 9.96
C THR A 184 -5.05 5.62 10.46
N SER A 185 -4.23 6.39 9.75
CA SER A 185 -3.06 7.05 10.35
C SER A 185 -3.56 8.09 11.35
N LEU A 186 -3.28 7.81 12.63
CA LEU A 186 -3.34 8.57 13.90
C LEU A 186 -4.32 9.77 14.12
N ASP A 187 -4.79 10.50 13.11
CA ASP A 187 -5.62 11.70 13.28
C ASP A 187 -6.98 11.70 12.56
N LYS A 188 -7.21 10.82 11.57
CA LYS A 188 -8.54 10.70 10.94
C LYS A 188 -9.38 9.65 11.67
N LYS A 189 -10.50 10.02 12.28
CA LYS A 189 -11.41 9.04 12.89
C LYS A 189 -12.28 8.35 11.83
N LEU A 190 -12.31 7.02 11.81
CA LEU A 190 -13.29 6.29 11.00
C LEU A 190 -14.72 6.54 11.51
N LEU A 191 -15.66 6.60 10.57
CA LEU A 191 -17.09 6.64 10.82
C LEU A 191 -17.60 5.21 11.03
N ARG A 192 -18.41 4.99 12.07
CA ARG A 192 -19.14 3.73 12.24
C ARG A 192 -20.46 3.76 11.49
N CYS A 193 -20.89 2.59 11.02
CA CYS A 193 -22.29 2.40 10.64
C CYS A 193 -23.18 2.71 11.86
N SER A 194 -24.08 3.68 11.74
CA SER A 194 -24.97 4.10 12.83
C SER A 194 -25.94 3.00 13.27
N ARG A 195 -26.23 2.03 12.38
CA ARG A 195 -27.13 0.91 12.66
C ARG A 195 -26.43 -0.25 13.36
N CYS A 196 -25.40 -0.83 12.76
CA CYS A 196 -24.75 -2.01 13.34
C CYS A 196 -23.60 -1.69 14.28
N ARG A 197 -22.96 -0.52 14.15
CA ARG A 197 -21.75 -0.10 14.90
C ARG A 197 -20.52 -1.03 14.78
N VAL A 198 -20.63 -2.12 14.02
CA VAL A 198 -19.58 -3.11 13.77
C VAL A 198 -18.65 -2.66 12.64
N THR A 199 -19.19 -2.10 11.56
CA THR A 199 -18.40 -1.74 10.36
C THR A 199 -17.97 -0.27 10.38
N TRP A 200 -16.78 -0.03 9.84
CA TRP A 200 -16.12 1.27 9.82
C TRP A 200 -15.90 1.76 8.39
N TYR A 201 -15.93 3.08 8.20
CA TYR A 201 -15.79 3.75 6.90
C TYR A 201 -14.97 5.02 7.03
N CYS A 202 -14.09 5.30 6.07
CA CYS A 202 -13.33 6.56 6.06
C CYS A 202 -14.17 7.77 5.61
N SER A 203 -15.34 7.54 5.00
CA SER A 203 -16.26 8.59 4.57
C SER A 203 -17.70 8.07 4.38
N LYS A 204 -18.68 8.99 4.29
CA LYS A 204 -20.08 8.64 3.98
C LYS A 204 -20.23 8.07 2.57
N GLU A 205 -19.37 8.48 1.64
CA GLU A 205 -19.32 7.95 0.27
C GLU A 205 -18.89 6.49 0.26
N CYS A 206 -17.89 6.14 1.07
CA CYS A 206 -17.45 4.76 1.26
C CYS A 206 -18.57 3.89 1.87
N GLN A 207 -19.29 4.40 2.87
CA GLN A 207 -20.47 3.70 3.41
C GLN A 207 -21.56 3.49 2.35
N ARG A 208 -21.87 4.50 1.53
CA ARG A 208 -22.87 4.39 0.45
C ARG A 208 -22.46 3.40 -0.63
N ARG A 209 -21.17 3.36 -0.98
CA ARG A 209 -20.63 2.43 -1.97
C ARG A 209 -20.79 0.98 -1.52
N ASP A 210 -20.49 0.71 -0.26
CA ASP A 210 -20.60 -0.61 0.36
C ASP A 210 -22.04 -1.01 0.71
N TRP A 211 -22.98 -0.06 0.80
CA TRP A 211 -24.35 -0.30 1.28
C TRP A 211 -25.06 -1.48 0.61
N LYS A 212 -24.87 -1.68 -0.70
CA LYS A 212 -25.51 -2.81 -1.42
C LYS A 212 -25.05 -4.17 -0.87
N LEU A 213 -23.80 -4.29 -0.45
CA LEU A 213 -23.19 -5.51 0.10
C LEU A 213 -23.37 -5.58 1.62
N HIS A 214 -23.32 -4.44 2.31
CA HIS A 214 -23.47 -4.38 3.75
C HIS A 214 -24.91 -4.55 4.24
N LYS A 215 -25.90 -3.98 3.53
CA LYS A 215 -27.31 -3.96 3.95
C LYS A 215 -27.88 -5.33 4.33
N PRO A 216 -27.67 -6.42 3.56
CA PRO A 216 -28.18 -7.75 3.91
C PRO A 216 -27.70 -8.23 5.29
N ASN A 217 -26.49 -7.84 5.70
CA ASN A 217 -25.83 -8.29 6.92
C ASN A 217 -25.82 -7.21 8.01
N CYS A 218 -26.51 -6.08 7.80
CA CYS A 218 -26.52 -4.94 8.71
C CYS A 218 -27.57 -5.14 9.82
N VAL A 219 -27.18 -5.88 10.87
CA VAL A 219 -28.00 -6.09 12.07
C VAL A 219 -27.86 -4.89 13.00
N ALA A 220 -28.98 -4.37 13.52
CA ALA A 220 -28.92 -3.27 14.48
C ALA A 220 -28.20 -3.73 15.75
N SER A 221 -27.22 -2.97 16.21
CA SER A 221 -26.58 -3.23 17.50
C SER A 221 -27.61 -2.91 18.59
N SER A 222 -27.95 -3.92 19.38
CA SER A 222 -28.65 -3.76 20.65
C SER A 222 -27.63 -3.30 21.69
N GLU A 223 -27.55 -1.98 21.87
CA GLU A 223 -27.12 -1.38 23.14
C GLU A 223 -28.36 -1.01 23.95
#